data_AF-A0AAV9D4J8-F1
#
_entry.id   AF-A0AAV9D4J8-F1
#
_cell.length_a   1.000
_cell.length_b   1.000
_cell.length_c   1.000
_cell.angle_alpha   90.00
_cell.angle_beta   90.00
_cell.angle_gamma   90.00
#
_symmetry.space_group_name_H-M   'P 1'
#
loop_
_entity.id
_entity.type
_entity.pdbx_description
1 polymer ?
#
loop_
_entity_poly.entity_id
_entity_poly.type
_entity_poly.pdbx_seq_one_letter_code
_entity_poly.pdbx_strand_id
1 'polypeptide(L)'
;MLLHLLLLSLSLSLISPTHEARPYNAPATTTTTQTLHHPDHQPSIPPTLTASDRYEGSSDLVHLRYHMGPVLSSPINLYLIWYGHWPAPARSLLRDFLLSLSDSSVPSPSVHQWWSTASLYTDQTGSNITRSISIAAESLASDYSRGSSLTRLSVQQVISDQISASRLPVDHRHGVYLVLTSSDVQMQDFCRAVCGFHYFTFPSIVGHTLPYAWVGDSGKQCPEVCAYPFAVPAYMGSGVGALRPPNGEVGWDGMVSVIGHELAELSSNPLVNAWYAGEDPTAPTEIADLCEGLYGSGGGGGYIGQVARDGEGRSFNLKGRNGRRFLVQWLWSPVLKACAGPNAID
;
A
#
# COMPACT_ATOMS: atom_id res chain seq x y z
N MET A 1 16.26 54.50 -26.24
CA MET A 1 14.97 54.31 -26.93
C MET A 1 13.96 53.80 -25.91
N LEU A 2 13.25 54.75 -25.30
CA LEU A 2 12.00 54.50 -24.59
C LEU A 2 10.89 54.28 -25.64
N LEU A 3 9.97 53.35 -25.38
CA LEU A 3 8.57 53.60 -25.69
C LEU A 3 7.66 52.83 -24.72
N HIS A 4 6.95 53.61 -23.92
CA HIS A 4 5.79 53.21 -23.12
C HIS A 4 4.64 52.78 -24.02
N LEU A 5 3.79 51.86 -23.54
CA LEU A 5 2.38 51.83 -23.95
C LEU A 5 1.47 51.71 -22.73
N LEU A 6 0.47 52.59 -22.72
CA LEU A 6 -0.46 52.89 -21.64
C LEU A 6 -1.54 51.83 -21.41
N LEU A 7 -2.05 51.87 -20.18
CA LEU A 7 -3.29 51.26 -19.67
C LEU A 7 -4.54 51.64 -20.47
N LEU A 8 -5.48 50.69 -20.58
CA LEU A 8 -6.91 50.97 -20.51
C LEU A 8 -7.61 49.90 -19.64
N SER A 9 -8.13 50.35 -18.50
CA SER A 9 -9.00 49.61 -17.59
C SER A 9 -10.45 49.67 -18.08
N LEU A 10 -11.10 48.52 -18.26
CA LEU A 10 -12.55 48.42 -18.45
C LEU A 10 -13.18 47.78 -17.21
N SER A 11 -13.89 48.58 -16.43
CA SER A 11 -14.73 48.17 -15.31
C SER A 11 -16.09 47.68 -15.84
N LEU A 12 -16.43 46.41 -15.63
CA LEU A 12 -17.81 45.94 -15.70
C LEU A 12 -18.33 45.62 -14.29
N SER A 13 -19.28 46.43 -13.84
CA SER A 13 -20.11 46.24 -12.67
C SER A 13 -21.24 45.25 -12.99
N LEU A 14 -21.23 44.09 -12.34
CA LEU A 14 -22.37 43.16 -12.32
C LEU A 14 -23.19 43.40 -11.05
N ILE A 15 -24.44 43.79 -11.27
CA ILE A 15 -25.48 44.03 -10.27
C ILE A 15 -26.14 42.68 -9.95
N SER A 16 -26.08 42.23 -8.70
CA SER A 16 -26.84 41.07 -8.22
C SER A 16 -28.27 41.49 -7.86
N PRO A 17 -29.32 40.80 -8.34
CA PRO A 17 -30.67 41.00 -7.82
C PRO A 17 -30.86 40.16 -6.53
N THR A 18 -31.34 40.82 -5.48
CA THR A 18 -31.80 40.21 -4.23
C THR A 18 -33.14 39.51 -4.46
N HIS A 19 -33.21 38.19 -4.27
CA HIS A 19 -34.47 37.45 -4.21
C HIS A 19 -34.83 37.18 -2.75
N GLU A 20 -35.94 37.79 -2.30
CA GLU A 20 -36.61 37.48 -1.03
C GLU A 20 -37.17 36.05 -1.05
N ALA A 21 -36.85 35.27 -0.02
CA ALA A 21 -37.45 33.98 0.24
C ALA A 21 -38.78 34.17 1.00
N ARG A 22 -39.90 33.70 0.42
CA ARG A 22 -41.18 33.52 1.13
C ARG A 22 -41.15 32.20 1.92
N PRO A 23 -41.66 32.16 3.16
CA PRO A 23 -41.73 30.94 3.96
C PRO A 23 -42.87 30.03 3.48
N TYR A 24 -42.57 28.74 3.30
CA TYR A 24 -43.56 27.69 3.07
C TYR A 24 -43.91 27.04 4.41
N ASN A 25 -45.19 27.10 4.79
CA ASN A 25 -45.73 26.43 5.98
C ASN A 25 -45.86 24.93 5.73
N ALA A 26 -45.25 24.11 6.60
CA ALA A 26 -45.54 22.68 6.71
C ALA A 26 -46.29 22.42 8.05
N PRO A 27 -47.34 21.57 8.06
CA PRO A 27 -48.15 21.35 9.26
C PRO A 27 -47.43 20.50 10.31
N ALA A 28 -47.59 20.90 11.57
CA ALA A 28 -47.09 20.21 12.75
C ALA A 28 -47.74 18.82 12.90
N THR A 29 -46.92 17.78 13.06
CA THR A 29 -47.38 16.48 13.53
C THR A 29 -46.64 16.13 14.82
N THR A 30 -47.44 15.81 15.83
CA THR A 30 -47.13 15.61 17.24
C THR A 30 -46.17 14.44 17.47
N THR A 31 -45.03 14.68 18.12
CA THR A 31 -44.13 13.61 18.59
C THR A 31 -44.62 13.11 19.95
N THR A 32 -45.24 11.93 19.99
CA THR A 32 -45.50 11.20 21.23
C THR A 32 -44.27 10.35 21.57
N THR A 33 -43.66 10.65 22.71
CA THR A 33 -42.57 9.85 23.31
C THR A 33 -43.13 8.48 23.72
N GLN A 34 -42.65 7.40 23.11
CA GLN A 34 -42.80 6.05 23.65
C GLN A 34 -41.42 5.38 23.74
N THR A 35 -40.98 5.21 24.98
CA THR A 35 -39.88 4.34 25.38
C THR A 35 -40.33 2.88 25.26
N LEU A 36 -39.63 2.08 24.45
CA LEU A 36 -39.73 0.62 24.43
C LEU A 36 -38.34 0.01 24.55
N HIS A 37 -38.19 -0.87 25.54
CA HIS A 37 -37.01 -1.64 25.85
C HIS A 37 -36.92 -2.93 25.01
N HIS A 38 -35.71 -3.22 24.50
CA HIS A 38 -35.11 -4.55 24.20
C HIS A 38 -35.53 -5.26 22.88
N PRO A 39 -34.71 -6.14 22.23
CA PRO A 39 -33.32 -6.58 22.45
C PRO A 39 -32.37 -6.29 21.26
N ASP A 40 -31.09 -6.67 21.39
CA ASP A 40 -30.03 -6.56 20.37
C ASP A 40 -30.48 -6.93 18.95
N HIS A 41 -30.41 -5.96 18.03
CA HIS A 41 -30.43 -6.19 16.59
C HIS A 41 -29.09 -5.74 16.02
N GLN A 42 -28.27 -6.71 15.61
CA GLN A 42 -27.25 -6.46 14.60
C GLN A 42 -27.95 -5.90 13.36
N PRO A 43 -27.46 -4.80 12.76
CA PRO A 43 -28.00 -4.32 11.50
C PRO A 43 -27.81 -5.40 10.44
N SER A 44 -28.91 -5.86 9.86
CA SER A 44 -28.92 -6.79 8.75
C SER A 44 -28.35 -6.13 7.50
N ILE A 45 -27.40 -6.82 6.86
CA ILE A 45 -26.77 -6.40 5.61
C ILE A 45 -27.83 -6.41 4.49
N PRO A 46 -27.96 -5.33 3.68
CA PRO A 46 -28.85 -5.30 2.52
C PRO A 46 -28.60 -6.48 1.56
N PRO A 47 -29.65 -7.12 1.01
CA PRO A 47 -29.55 -8.35 0.21
C PRO A 47 -28.80 -8.20 -1.12
N THR A 48 -28.42 -6.99 -1.52
CA THR A 48 -27.64 -6.69 -2.74
C THR A 48 -26.11 -6.73 -2.53
N LEU A 49 -25.62 -6.92 -1.30
CA LEU A 49 -24.18 -6.89 -0.94
C LEU A 49 -23.60 -8.29 -0.66
N THR A 50 -24.19 -9.34 -1.23
CA THR A 50 -23.77 -10.74 -1.00
C THR A 50 -22.84 -11.29 -2.08
N ALA A 51 -22.65 -10.57 -3.19
CA ALA A 51 -21.71 -10.95 -4.24
C ALA A 51 -20.32 -10.37 -3.93
N SER A 52 -19.31 -11.24 -3.88
CA SER A 52 -17.91 -10.85 -3.77
C SER A 52 -17.49 -10.06 -5.01
N ASP A 53 -17.06 -8.81 -4.81
CA ASP A 53 -16.51 -7.96 -5.86
C ASP A 53 -14.99 -8.17 -5.99
N ARG A 54 -14.50 -9.40 -5.79
CA ARG A 54 -13.08 -9.76 -6.03
C ARG A 54 -12.62 -9.55 -7.48
N TYR A 55 -13.59 -9.35 -8.38
CA TYR A 55 -13.42 -8.98 -9.77
C TYR A 55 -13.51 -7.46 -9.98
N GLU A 56 -13.64 -6.65 -8.94
CA GLU A 56 -13.45 -5.21 -9.04
C GLU A 56 -12.00 -4.96 -9.51
N GLY A 57 -11.85 -4.30 -10.66
CA GLY A 57 -10.60 -4.26 -11.42
C GLY A 57 -10.52 -5.27 -12.59
N SER A 58 -11.34 -6.32 -12.60
CA SER A 58 -11.61 -7.17 -13.78
C SER A 58 -12.60 -6.49 -14.71
N SER A 59 -12.13 -5.59 -15.57
CA SER A 59 -12.96 -5.05 -16.64
C SER A 59 -12.33 -5.31 -18.00
N ASP A 60 -13.12 -5.22 -19.07
CA ASP A 60 -12.60 -5.16 -20.46
C ASP A 60 -11.66 -3.95 -20.68
N LEU A 61 -11.55 -3.05 -19.69
CA LEU A 61 -10.70 -1.86 -19.74
C LEU A 61 -9.37 -2.06 -19.01
N VAL A 62 -9.28 -3.02 -18.08
CA VAL A 62 -8.09 -3.26 -17.25
C VAL A 62 -7.56 -4.66 -17.53
N HIS A 63 -6.63 -4.71 -18.47
CA HIS A 63 -5.95 -5.94 -18.86
C HIS A 63 -4.50 -5.89 -18.38
N LEU A 64 -4.21 -6.64 -17.32
CA LEU A 64 -2.83 -6.88 -16.92
C LEU A 64 -2.07 -7.59 -18.03
N ARG A 65 -0.99 -6.97 -18.51
CA ARG A 65 -0.20 -7.41 -19.67
C ARG A 65 1.26 -7.57 -19.29
N TYR A 66 1.93 -8.42 -20.04
CA TYR A 66 3.37 -8.58 -19.98
C TYR A 66 4.03 -7.76 -21.10
N HIS A 67 4.99 -6.94 -20.73
CA HIS A 67 5.65 -5.92 -21.56
C HIS A 67 7.11 -6.24 -21.84
N MET A 68 7.47 -7.51 -21.76
CA MET A 68 8.78 -8.06 -22.16
C MET A 68 9.96 -7.70 -21.25
N GLY A 69 9.71 -7.03 -20.12
CA GLY A 69 10.70 -6.77 -19.07
C GLY A 69 11.02 -7.99 -18.20
N PRO A 70 12.09 -7.96 -17.40
CA PRO A 70 12.43 -9.05 -16.51
C PRO A 70 11.50 -9.11 -15.29
N VAL A 71 11.47 -10.25 -14.62
CA VAL A 71 10.92 -10.40 -13.26
C VAL A 71 12.03 -10.86 -12.29
N LEU A 72 11.84 -10.72 -10.98
CA LEU A 72 12.81 -11.20 -9.98
C LEU A 72 12.68 -12.71 -9.76
N SER A 73 13.22 -13.50 -10.69
CA SER A 73 13.14 -14.97 -10.68
C SER A 73 14.25 -15.69 -9.90
N SER A 74 15.38 -15.03 -9.68
CA SER A 74 16.47 -15.54 -8.84
C SER A 74 16.21 -15.25 -7.35
N PRO A 75 16.81 -15.99 -6.40
CA PRO A 75 16.70 -15.68 -4.98
C PRO A 75 17.01 -14.20 -4.68
N ILE A 76 16.16 -13.56 -3.87
CA ILE A 76 16.28 -12.13 -3.54
C ILE A 76 17.09 -11.96 -2.25
N ASN A 77 18.11 -11.10 -2.34
CA ASN A 77 18.84 -10.55 -1.21
C ASN A 77 18.28 -9.16 -0.89
N LEU A 78 17.50 -9.06 0.19
CA LEU A 78 17.02 -7.78 0.69
C LEU A 78 18.13 -7.07 1.48
N TYR A 79 18.38 -5.82 1.08
CA TYR A 79 19.26 -4.89 1.76
C TYR A 79 18.43 -3.79 2.42
N LEU A 80 18.25 -3.87 3.74
CA LEU A 80 17.36 -2.95 4.46
C LEU A 80 18.08 -1.68 4.87
N ILE A 81 17.46 -0.53 4.61
CA ILE A 81 17.94 0.78 5.07
C ILE A 81 16.90 1.37 5.99
N TRP A 82 17.21 1.39 7.29
CA TRP A 82 16.39 2.00 8.32
C TRP A 82 16.74 3.48 8.44
N TYR A 83 16.06 4.33 7.67
CA TYR A 83 16.34 5.76 7.63
C TYR A 83 15.50 6.50 8.70
N GLY A 84 16.20 7.24 9.58
CA GLY A 84 15.62 7.90 10.75
C GLY A 84 15.61 7.05 12.03
N HIS A 85 14.82 7.45 13.03
CA HIS A 85 14.78 6.77 14.33
C HIS A 85 13.85 5.54 14.33
N TRP A 86 14.46 4.36 14.33
CA TRP A 86 13.74 3.08 14.32
C TRP A 86 13.83 2.32 15.66
N PRO A 87 12.73 2.23 16.42
CA PRO A 87 12.65 1.39 17.61
C PRO A 87 12.95 -0.09 17.30
N ALA A 88 13.59 -0.79 18.23
CA ALA A 88 13.87 -2.22 18.07
C ALA A 88 12.59 -3.09 17.85
N PRO A 89 11.46 -2.83 18.53
CA PRO A 89 10.22 -3.59 18.28
C PRO A 89 9.69 -3.44 16.85
N ALA A 90 9.74 -2.23 16.28
CA ALA A 90 9.30 -1.96 14.91
C ALA A 90 10.15 -2.73 13.90
N ARG A 91 11.49 -2.67 14.04
CA ARG A 91 12.41 -3.43 13.18
C ARG A 91 12.20 -4.93 13.29
N SER A 92 11.97 -5.44 14.50
CA SER A 92 11.68 -6.86 14.74
C SER A 92 10.41 -7.30 14.02
N LEU A 93 9.32 -6.53 14.14
CA LEU A 93 8.05 -6.79 13.48
C LEU A 93 8.19 -6.87 11.95
N LEU A 94 8.84 -5.86 11.35
CA LEU A 94 8.99 -5.78 9.90
C LEU A 94 9.94 -6.86 9.36
N ARG A 95 11.01 -7.22 10.10
CA ARG A 95 11.84 -8.39 9.77
C ARG A 95 11.06 -9.69 9.81
N ASP A 96 10.21 -9.87 10.82
CA ASP A 96 9.38 -11.07 10.93
C ASP A 96 8.46 -11.21 9.71
N PHE A 97 7.84 -10.11 9.26
CA PHE A 97 7.03 -10.12 8.04
C PHE A 97 7.85 -10.53 6.81
N LEU A 98 8.96 -9.83 6.54
CA LEU A 98 9.82 -10.08 5.37
C LEU A 98 10.32 -11.52 5.32
N LEU A 99 10.78 -12.05 6.46
CA LEU A 99 11.27 -13.42 6.54
C LEU A 99 10.14 -14.46 6.46
N SER A 100 8.89 -14.08 6.75
CA SER A 100 7.73 -14.96 6.59
C SER A 100 7.36 -15.21 5.13
N LEU A 101 7.84 -14.40 4.17
CA LEU A 101 7.61 -14.61 2.73
C LEU A 101 8.21 -15.94 2.24
N SER A 102 9.31 -16.38 2.84
CA SER A 102 10.00 -17.63 2.48
C SER A 102 9.77 -18.78 3.46
N ASP A 103 9.05 -18.55 4.56
CA ASP A 103 8.87 -19.55 5.61
C ASP A 103 7.65 -20.44 5.35
N SER A 104 7.89 -21.55 4.66
CA SER A 104 6.87 -22.56 4.36
C SER A 104 6.44 -23.39 5.57
N SER A 105 7.08 -23.22 6.73
CA SER A 105 6.72 -23.97 7.95
C SER A 105 5.51 -23.37 8.68
N VAL A 106 5.17 -22.10 8.38
CA VAL A 106 4.04 -21.41 9.00
C VAL A 106 2.71 -21.95 8.44
N PRO A 107 1.78 -22.44 9.29
CA PRO A 107 0.50 -22.97 8.85
C PRO A 107 -0.36 -21.94 8.12
N SER A 108 -1.16 -22.40 7.17
CA SER A 108 -2.12 -21.58 6.45
C SER A 108 -3.22 -20.95 7.35
N PRO A 109 -3.81 -19.82 6.93
CA PRO A 109 -3.32 -18.92 5.88
C PRO A 109 -2.02 -18.23 6.32
N SER A 110 -0.97 -18.25 5.50
CA SER A 110 0.37 -17.74 5.86
C SER A 110 0.91 -16.73 4.85
N VAL A 111 1.86 -15.89 5.28
CA VAL A 111 2.55 -14.92 4.41
C VAL A 111 3.25 -15.62 3.23
N HIS A 112 3.87 -16.78 3.47
CA HIS A 112 4.46 -17.60 2.41
C HIS A 112 3.42 -18.06 1.37
N GLN A 113 2.23 -18.48 1.82
CA GLN A 113 1.16 -18.85 0.91
C GLN A 113 0.58 -17.64 0.16
N TRP A 114 0.51 -16.47 0.78
CA TRP A 114 0.11 -15.24 0.10
C TRP A 114 1.10 -14.84 -1.01
N TRP A 115 2.40 -14.93 -0.74
CA TRP A 115 3.46 -14.66 -1.73
C TRP A 115 3.41 -15.61 -2.94
N SER A 116 2.78 -16.78 -2.78
CA SER A 116 2.60 -17.74 -3.88
C SER A 116 1.85 -17.17 -5.09
N THR A 117 0.99 -16.16 -4.88
CA THR A 117 0.29 -15.44 -5.95
C THR A 117 1.24 -14.60 -6.79
N ALA A 118 2.19 -13.89 -6.16
CA ALA A 118 3.24 -13.17 -6.88
C ALA A 118 4.09 -14.14 -7.73
N SER A 119 4.39 -15.33 -7.21
CA SER A 119 5.11 -16.36 -7.98
C SER A 119 4.36 -16.92 -9.19
N LEU A 120 3.12 -16.52 -9.48
CA LEU A 120 2.42 -16.89 -10.72
C LEU A 120 2.92 -16.11 -11.94
N TYR A 121 3.56 -14.96 -11.72
CA TYR A 121 4.10 -14.11 -12.78
C TYR A 121 5.45 -14.61 -13.29
N THR A 122 5.66 -14.49 -14.60
CA THR A 122 6.86 -14.97 -15.31
C THR A 122 7.40 -13.91 -16.26
N ASP A 123 8.68 -14.01 -16.62
CA ASP A 123 9.24 -13.26 -17.75
C ASP A 123 9.22 -14.08 -19.06
N GLN A 124 9.81 -13.55 -20.12
CA GLN A 124 9.91 -14.19 -21.43
C GLN A 124 10.65 -15.54 -21.41
N THR A 125 11.45 -15.82 -20.36
CA THR A 125 12.11 -17.13 -20.19
C THR A 125 11.18 -18.19 -19.63
N GLY A 126 9.98 -17.80 -19.17
CA GLY A 126 9.07 -18.65 -18.43
C GLY A 126 9.46 -18.86 -16.96
N SER A 127 10.47 -18.13 -16.47
CA SER A 127 10.90 -18.22 -15.07
C SER A 127 9.95 -17.43 -14.18
N ASN A 128 9.42 -18.08 -13.15
CA ASN A 128 8.54 -17.47 -12.17
C ASN A 128 9.28 -16.54 -11.20
N ILE A 129 8.58 -15.56 -10.65
CA ILE A 129 9.06 -14.80 -9.48
C ILE A 129 9.43 -15.77 -8.35
N THR A 130 10.60 -15.53 -7.72
CA THR A 130 11.13 -16.41 -6.68
C THR A 130 10.24 -16.44 -5.42
N ARG A 131 10.29 -17.57 -4.71
CA ARG A 131 9.77 -17.71 -3.33
C ARG A 131 10.88 -17.68 -2.28
N SER A 132 12.12 -17.39 -2.71
CA SER A 132 13.29 -17.33 -1.84
C SER A 132 13.73 -15.89 -1.69
N ILE A 133 13.49 -15.35 -0.50
CA ILE A 133 13.78 -13.99 -0.08
C ILE A 133 14.50 -14.08 1.26
N SER A 134 15.65 -13.42 1.35
CA SER A 134 16.43 -13.35 2.58
C SER A 134 16.81 -11.90 2.88
N ILE A 135 17.01 -11.58 4.16
CA ILE A 135 17.61 -10.31 4.56
C ILE A 135 19.12 -10.53 4.59
N ALA A 136 19.83 -10.00 3.60
CA ALA A 136 21.26 -10.22 3.42
C ALA A 136 22.12 -9.27 4.27
N ALA A 137 21.73 -8.00 4.34
CA ALA A 137 22.35 -7.02 5.24
C ALA A 137 21.38 -5.88 5.56
N GLU A 138 21.69 -5.14 6.61
CA GLU A 138 20.89 -4.01 7.07
C GLU A 138 21.78 -2.85 7.50
N SER A 139 21.34 -1.62 7.25
CA SER A 139 22.00 -0.40 7.73
C SER A 139 21.04 0.45 8.56
N LEU A 140 21.54 1.01 9.66
CA LEU A 140 20.86 2.05 10.43
C LEU A 140 21.38 3.42 9.96
N ALA A 141 20.50 4.19 9.32
CA ALA A 141 20.77 5.54 8.83
C ALA A 141 20.04 6.57 9.70
N SER A 142 20.39 6.59 10.99
CA SER A 142 19.83 7.51 11.99
C SER A 142 20.54 8.88 12.04
N ASP A 143 21.52 9.08 11.17
CA ASP A 143 22.29 10.33 11.05
C ASP A 143 21.60 11.38 10.19
N TYR A 144 20.47 11.01 9.54
CA TYR A 144 19.75 11.88 8.60
C TYR A 144 20.69 12.46 7.54
N SER A 145 21.55 11.62 6.96
CA SER A 145 22.56 12.01 5.95
C SER A 145 22.00 12.81 4.77
N ARG A 146 20.70 12.70 4.46
CA ARG A 146 19.98 13.49 3.44
C ARG A 146 18.87 14.39 4.02
N GLY A 147 18.93 14.70 5.32
CA GLY A 147 17.93 15.46 6.06
C GLY A 147 16.70 14.65 6.45
N SER A 148 15.73 15.28 7.11
CA SER A 148 14.46 14.67 7.53
C SER A 148 13.32 14.88 6.53
N SER A 149 13.61 15.42 5.35
CA SER A 149 12.65 15.56 4.26
C SER A 149 13.27 15.00 2.99
N LEU A 150 12.64 13.97 2.43
CA LEU A 150 13.14 13.24 1.29
C LEU A 150 12.27 13.45 0.05
N THR A 151 12.86 13.16 -1.10
CA THR A 151 12.22 13.08 -2.42
C THR A 151 12.61 11.75 -3.04
N ARG A 152 11.95 11.34 -4.13
CA ARG A 152 12.33 10.09 -4.83
C ARG A 152 13.79 10.10 -5.27
N LEU A 153 14.31 11.28 -5.63
CA LEU A 153 15.72 11.48 -5.95
C LEU A 153 16.63 11.27 -4.73
N SER A 154 16.28 11.82 -3.58
CA SER A 154 17.12 11.66 -2.38
C SER A 154 17.05 10.24 -1.80
N VAL A 155 16.00 9.47 -2.05
CA VAL A 155 15.97 8.03 -1.72
C VAL A 155 17.08 7.27 -2.47
N GLN A 156 17.30 7.56 -3.76
CA GLN A 156 18.42 6.96 -4.50
C GLN A 156 19.77 7.39 -3.94
N GLN A 157 19.88 8.64 -3.49
CA GLN A 157 21.09 9.14 -2.83
C GLN A 157 21.33 8.47 -1.47
N VAL A 158 20.27 8.18 -0.69
CA VAL A 158 20.38 7.40 0.55
C VAL A 158 20.97 6.02 0.27
N ILE A 159 20.50 5.33 -0.77
CA ILE A 159 21.06 4.04 -1.21
C ILE A 159 22.54 4.20 -1.59
N SER A 160 22.86 5.23 -2.39
CA SER A 160 24.23 5.57 -2.77
C SER A 160 25.15 5.78 -1.57
N ASP A 161 24.67 6.43 -0.51
CA ASP A 161 25.45 6.69 0.70
C ASP A 161 25.76 5.40 1.46
N GLN A 162 24.79 4.49 1.57
CA GLN A 162 25.01 3.22 2.25
C GLN A 162 26.03 2.35 1.51
N ILE A 163 25.99 2.37 0.17
CA ILE A 163 26.95 1.68 -0.69
C ILE A 163 28.34 2.32 -0.58
N SER A 164 28.42 3.64 -0.71
CA SER A 164 29.69 4.38 -0.68
C SER A 164 30.38 4.27 0.68
N ALA A 165 29.61 4.22 1.76
CA ALA A 165 30.11 3.99 3.11
C ALA A 165 30.41 2.50 3.41
N SER A 166 30.30 1.60 2.42
CA SER A 166 30.49 0.15 2.56
C SER A 166 29.61 -0.49 3.65
N ARG A 167 28.47 0.12 3.96
CA ARG A 167 27.48 -0.44 4.91
C ARG A 167 26.60 -1.48 4.25
N LEU A 168 26.37 -1.34 2.95
CA LEU A 168 25.67 -2.31 2.10
C LEU A 168 26.50 -2.58 0.83
N PRO A 169 26.50 -3.81 0.30
CA PRO A 169 27.20 -4.12 -0.93
C PRO A 169 26.43 -3.59 -2.15
N VAL A 170 27.09 -3.60 -3.30
CA VAL A 170 26.43 -3.53 -4.61
C VAL A 170 26.09 -4.96 -5.06
N ASP A 171 24.82 -5.24 -5.35
CA ASP A 171 24.37 -6.57 -5.78
C ASP A 171 23.44 -6.50 -6.99
N HIS A 172 24.01 -6.61 -8.20
CA HIS A 172 23.26 -6.55 -9.47
C HIS A 172 22.46 -7.80 -9.80
N ARG A 173 22.74 -8.92 -9.11
CA ARG A 173 22.21 -10.23 -9.50
C ARG A 173 21.00 -10.61 -8.68
N HIS A 174 21.05 -10.31 -7.39
CA HIS A 174 20.05 -10.74 -6.42
C HIS A 174 19.52 -9.60 -5.56
N GLY A 175 20.13 -8.41 -5.65
CA GLY A 175 19.89 -7.33 -4.71
C GLY A 175 18.60 -6.57 -4.93
N VAL A 176 17.87 -6.37 -3.84
CA VAL A 176 16.76 -5.43 -3.72
C VAL A 176 17.01 -4.55 -2.50
N TYR A 177 16.98 -3.23 -2.68
CA TYR A 177 17.19 -2.28 -1.58
C TYR A 177 15.84 -1.79 -1.08
N LEU A 178 15.55 -2.00 0.21
CA LEU A 178 14.30 -1.56 0.82
C LEU A 178 14.60 -0.43 1.81
N VAL A 179 14.20 0.79 1.45
CA VAL A 179 14.37 1.99 2.28
C VAL A 179 13.11 2.20 3.11
N LEU A 180 13.24 2.10 4.43
CA LEU A 180 12.14 2.27 5.36
C LEU A 180 12.37 3.54 6.17
N THR A 181 11.48 4.52 6.03
CA THR A 181 11.58 5.79 6.76
C THR A 181 10.69 5.79 7.99
N SER A 182 11.25 6.18 9.13
CA SER A 182 10.52 6.30 10.40
C SER A 182 9.55 7.48 10.42
N SER A 183 8.64 7.49 11.40
CA SER A 183 7.57 8.50 11.51
C SER A 183 8.02 9.96 11.63
N ASP A 184 9.30 10.21 11.90
CA ASP A 184 9.93 11.54 12.00
C ASP A 184 10.61 12.00 10.70
N VAL A 185 10.45 11.26 9.60
CA VAL A 185 10.92 11.62 8.26
C VAL A 185 9.73 11.97 7.36
N GLN A 186 9.80 13.13 6.71
CA GLN A 186 8.87 13.53 5.67
C GLN A 186 9.34 13.01 4.32
N MET A 187 8.40 12.66 3.45
CA MET A 187 8.68 12.28 2.07
C MET A 187 7.72 13.01 1.14
N GLN A 188 8.24 13.49 0.01
CA GLN A 188 7.44 14.10 -1.03
C GLN A 188 6.30 13.16 -1.48
N ASP A 189 5.09 13.69 -1.56
CA ASP A 189 3.85 13.01 -1.98
C ASP A 189 3.36 11.86 -1.08
N PHE A 190 4.07 11.58 0.02
CA PHE A 190 3.60 10.68 1.07
C PHE A 190 2.27 11.16 1.64
N CYS A 191 1.36 10.23 1.93
CA CYS A 191 0.02 10.51 2.47
C CYS A 191 -0.93 11.24 1.51
N ARG A 192 -0.52 11.49 0.26
CA ARG A 192 -1.34 12.20 -0.74
C ARG A 192 -1.51 11.38 -2.00
N ALA A 193 -0.39 10.94 -2.58
CA ALA A 193 -0.38 10.15 -3.78
C ALA A 193 0.06 8.71 -3.51
N VAL A 194 0.95 8.51 -2.52
CA VAL A 194 1.56 7.21 -2.28
C VAL A 194 1.82 6.93 -0.80
N CYS A 195 1.86 5.65 -0.44
CA CYS A 195 2.28 5.15 0.87
C CYS A 195 3.66 4.46 0.82
N GLY A 196 4.02 4.00 -0.37
CA GLY A 196 5.32 3.46 -0.75
C GLY A 196 5.55 3.71 -2.23
N PHE A 197 6.70 3.30 -2.74
CA PHE A 197 6.87 3.09 -4.17
C PHE A 197 8.05 2.18 -4.43
N HIS A 198 8.06 1.54 -5.58
CA HIS A 198 9.24 0.87 -6.12
C HIS A 198 9.75 1.54 -7.39
N TYR A 199 11.05 1.37 -7.64
CA TYR A 199 11.73 1.87 -8.83
C TYR A 199 13.11 1.22 -8.98
N PHE A 200 13.94 1.71 -9.91
CA PHE A 200 15.34 1.34 -10.02
C PHE A 200 16.25 2.55 -9.92
N THR A 201 17.45 2.38 -9.36
CA THR A 201 18.42 3.47 -9.25
C THR A 201 18.97 3.85 -10.61
N PHE A 202 19.29 5.14 -10.79
CA PHE A 202 19.98 5.57 -12.00
C PHE A 202 21.50 5.37 -11.87
N PRO A 203 22.17 4.86 -12.92
CA PRO A 203 23.62 4.75 -12.93
C PRO A 203 24.36 6.08 -12.70
N SER A 204 23.74 7.22 -13.08
CA SER A 204 24.29 8.55 -12.84
C SER A 204 24.29 8.97 -11.35
N ILE A 205 23.54 8.28 -10.49
CA ILE A 205 23.43 8.58 -9.06
C ILE A 205 24.17 7.53 -8.23
N VAL A 206 23.88 6.25 -8.47
CA VAL A 206 24.37 5.13 -7.64
C VAL A 206 25.53 4.38 -8.31
N GLY A 207 25.87 4.73 -9.56
CA GLY A 207 26.83 3.98 -10.39
C GLY A 207 26.22 2.76 -11.07
N HIS A 208 24.99 2.37 -10.67
CA HIS A 208 24.37 1.12 -11.04
C HIS A 208 22.84 1.24 -11.17
N THR A 209 22.25 0.35 -11.96
CA THR A 209 20.80 0.11 -11.98
C THR A 209 20.48 -1.01 -11.00
N LEU A 210 19.87 -0.65 -9.88
CA LEU A 210 19.53 -1.56 -8.79
C LEU A 210 18.04 -1.41 -8.48
N PRO A 211 17.27 -2.50 -8.44
CA PRO A 211 15.87 -2.47 -8.00
C PRO A 211 15.77 -2.02 -6.53
N TYR A 212 14.84 -1.13 -6.22
CA TYR A 212 14.61 -0.66 -4.86
C TYR A 212 13.14 -0.33 -4.61
N ALA A 213 12.76 -0.35 -3.34
CA ALA A 213 11.49 0.18 -2.88
C ALA A 213 11.69 1.10 -1.68
N TRP A 214 10.74 2.02 -1.49
CA TRP A 214 10.63 2.87 -0.32
C TRP A 214 9.25 2.72 0.31
N VAL A 215 9.18 2.68 1.64
CA VAL A 215 7.92 2.70 2.39
C VAL A 215 8.06 3.60 3.62
N GLY A 216 7.05 4.45 3.86
CA GLY A 216 7.02 5.37 4.99
C GLY A 216 6.13 4.93 6.15
N ASP A 217 6.55 5.24 7.38
CA ASP A 217 5.71 5.10 8.57
C ASP A 217 4.67 6.24 8.66
N SER A 218 3.42 5.88 8.38
CA SER A 218 2.29 6.81 8.35
C SER A 218 1.71 7.13 9.72
N GLY A 219 2.11 6.41 10.78
CA GLY A 219 1.41 6.39 12.06
C GLY A 219 1.24 7.75 12.73
N LYS A 220 2.15 8.71 12.49
CA LYS A 220 2.05 10.09 13.00
C LYS A 220 1.50 11.10 11.98
N GLN A 221 1.67 10.84 10.68
CA GLN A 221 1.43 11.84 9.63
C GLN A 221 0.03 11.69 9.01
N CYS A 222 -0.39 10.46 8.73
CA CYS A 222 -1.60 10.16 7.96
C CYS A 222 -2.07 8.70 8.10
N PRO A 223 -2.26 8.20 9.34
CA PRO A 223 -2.64 6.79 9.52
C PRO A 223 -3.91 6.44 8.74
N GLU A 224 -4.86 7.35 8.59
CA GLU A 224 -6.10 7.15 7.85
C GLU A 224 -5.92 6.93 6.34
N VAL A 225 -4.79 7.34 5.76
CA VAL A 225 -4.49 7.14 4.33
C VAL A 225 -3.68 5.87 4.14
N CYS A 226 -2.61 5.70 4.91
CA CYS A 226 -1.57 4.69 4.64
C CYS A 226 -1.49 3.57 5.69
N ALA A 227 -2.39 3.56 6.67
CA ALA A 227 -2.56 2.45 7.62
C ALA A 227 -3.98 1.89 7.61
N TYR A 228 -4.71 2.08 6.51
CA TYR A 228 -5.97 1.40 6.28
C TYR A 228 -5.76 -0.14 6.30
N PRO A 229 -6.63 -0.93 6.96
CA PRO A 229 -7.90 -0.55 7.60
C PRO A 229 -7.80 -0.30 9.11
N PHE A 230 -6.61 -0.07 9.66
CA PHE A 230 -6.41 0.21 11.10
C PHE A 230 -6.64 1.66 11.49
N ALA A 231 -6.66 2.55 10.50
CA ALA A 231 -7.24 3.87 10.59
C ALA A 231 -8.04 4.12 9.31
N VAL A 232 -9.20 4.76 9.44
CA VAL A 232 -10.18 4.89 8.37
C VAL A 232 -10.36 6.37 8.04
N PRO A 233 -10.34 6.76 6.75
CA PRO A 233 -10.59 8.13 6.34
C PRO A 233 -11.94 8.66 6.83
N ALA A 234 -11.97 9.93 7.25
CA ALA A 234 -13.18 10.57 7.75
C ALA A 234 -14.34 10.57 6.71
N TYR A 235 -14.03 10.57 5.41
CA TYR A 235 -15.03 10.57 4.35
C TYR A 235 -15.81 9.25 4.22
N MET A 236 -15.30 8.13 4.77
CA MET A 236 -15.99 6.83 4.72
C MET A 236 -17.20 6.75 5.68
N GLY A 237 -17.43 7.79 6.49
CA GLY A 237 -18.58 7.92 7.37
C GLY A 237 -18.53 7.02 8.61
N SER A 238 -19.51 7.17 9.49
CA SER A 238 -19.56 6.50 10.80
C SER A 238 -19.90 5.00 10.75
N GLY A 239 -20.26 4.47 9.58
CA GLY A 239 -20.61 3.06 9.40
C GLY A 239 -19.41 2.12 9.23
N VAL A 240 -18.22 2.67 8.95
CA VAL A 240 -16.98 1.89 8.75
C VAL A 240 -16.03 2.18 9.90
N GLY A 241 -15.81 1.19 10.76
CA GLY A 241 -14.91 1.29 11.90
C GLY A 241 -13.51 0.78 11.60
N ALA A 242 -12.50 1.41 12.21
CA ALA A 242 -11.13 0.94 12.16
C ALA A 242 -10.99 -0.47 12.77
N LEU A 243 -10.22 -1.33 12.09
CA LEU A 243 -9.85 -2.63 12.63
C LEU A 243 -8.78 -2.48 13.70
N ARG A 244 -8.77 -3.42 14.66
CA ARG A 244 -7.72 -3.47 15.68
C ARG A 244 -6.46 -4.15 15.08
N PRO A 245 -5.29 -3.49 15.11
CA PRO A 245 -4.06 -4.01 14.50
C PRO A 245 -3.56 -5.30 15.18
N PRO A 246 -3.04 -6.28 14.41
CA PRO A 246 -2.59 -7.56 14.94
C PRO A 246 -1.33 -7.48 15.81
N ASN A 247 -0.49 -6.46 15.65
CA ASN A 247 0.70 -6.26 16.47
C ASN A 247 0.61 -5.03 17.39
N GLY A 248 -0.56 -4.37 17.41
CA GLY A 248 -0.89 -3.28 18.34
C GLY A 248 -0.49 -1.89 17.87
N GLU A 249 0.14 -1.76 16.70
CA GLU A 249 0.78 -0.51 16.25
C GLU A 249 0.26 -0.10 14.89
N VAL A 250 -0.66 0.87 14.84
CA VAL A 250 -1.37 1.29 13.62
C VAL A 250 -0.41 1.57 12.45
N GLY A 251 0.63 2.39 12.68
CA GLY A 251 1.59 2.75 11.64
C GLY A 251 2.38 1.54 11.13
N TRP A 252 2.93 0.72 12.03
CA TRP A 252 3.79 -0.40 11.63
C TRP A 252 3.00 -1.57 11.05
N ASP A 253 1.82 -1.86 11.58
CA ASP A 253 0.90 -2.84 11.01
C ASP A 253 0.39 -2.38 9.63
N GLY A 254 0.17 -1.09 9.43
CA GLY A 254 -0.13 -0.50 8.12
C GLY A 254 1.02 -0.67 7.12
N MET A 255 2.25 -0.37 7.56
CA MET A 255 3.45 -0.55 6.73
C MET A 255 3.64 -1.98 6.24
N VAL A 256 3.19 -3.00 7.00
CA VAL A 256 3.31 -4.39 6.56
C VAL A 256 2.57 -4.63 5.23
N SER A 257 1.35 -4.10 5.07
CA SER A 257 0.61 -4.25 3.82
C SER A 257 1.29 -3.51 2.67
N VAL A 258 1.77 -2.28 2.93
CA VAL A 258 2.47 -1.47 1.91
C VAL A 258 3.80 -2.12 1.51
N ILE A 259 4.59 -2.67 2.43
CA ILE A 259 5.81 -3.41 2.10
C ILE A 259 5.50 -4.64 1.24
N GLY A 260 4.43 -5.38 1.57
CA GLY A 260 3.97 -6.50 0.76
C GLY A 260 3.60 -6.08 -0.66
N HIS A 261 2.82 -5.00 -0.78
CA HIS A 261 2.42 -4.37 -2.03
C HIS A 261 3.65 -4.03 -2.89
N GLU A 262 4.55 -3.19 -2.38
CA GLU A 262 5.71 -2.70 -3.13
C GLU A 262 6.68 -3.83 -3.51
N LEU A 263 6.86 -4.84 -2.65
CA LEU A 263 7.72 -5.97 -2.98
C LEU A 263 7.11 -6.86 -4.07
N ALA A 264 5.80 -7.09 -4.04
CA ALA A 264 5.12 -7.87 -5.07
C ALA A 264 5.25 -7.19 -6.44
N GLU A 265 5.02 -5.88 -6.47
CA GLU A 265 5.14 -5.05 -7.66
C GLU A 265 6.57 -4.95 -8.18
N LEU A 266 7.53 -4.63 -7.31
CA LEU A 266 8.96 -4.66 -7.66
C LEU A 266 9.41 -6.02 -8.18
N SER A 267 8.88 -7.11 -7.65
CA SER A 267 9.24 -8.46 -8.11
C SER A 267 8.68 -8.77 -9.49
N SER A 268 7.49 -8.25 -9.80
CA SER A 268 6.83 -8.43 -11.10
C SER A 268 7.23 -7.41 -12.14
N ASN A 269 7.76 -6.26 -11.71
CA ASN A 269 8.12 -5.15 -12.58
C ASN A 269 9.35 -4.34 -12.13
N PRO A 270 10.51 -4.97 -11.91
CA PRO A 270 11.69 -4.33 -11.31
C PRO A 270 12.27 -3.15 -12.11
N LEU A 271 12.00 -3.09 -13.41
CA LEU A 271 12.49 -2.04 -14.32
C LEU A 271 11.35 -1.23 -14.97
N VAL A 272 10.13 -1.34 -14.45
CA VAL A 272 8.94 -0.61 -14.93
C VAL A 272 8.64 -0.88 -16.41
N ASN A 273 8.84 -2.12 -16.85
CA ASN A 273 8.62 -2.59 -18.22
C ASN A 273 8.20 -4.08 -18.34
N ALA A 274 7.66 -4.70 -17.29
CA ALA A 274 7.28 -6.12 -17.27
C ALA A 274 5.76 -6.31 -17.06
N TRP A 275 5.23 -6.36 -15.84
CA TRP A 275 3.80 -6.63 -15.63
C TRP A 275 3.03 -5.39 -15.15
N TYR A 276 2.15 -4.86 -16.00
CA TYR A 276 1.22 -3.79 -15.67
C TYR A 276 0.02 -3.75 -16.63
N ALA A 277 -1.05 -3.07 -16.22
CA ALA A 277 -2.27 -2.96 -17.01
C ALA A 277 -2.15 -1.90 -18.11
N GLY A 278 -2.72 -2.20 -19.28
CA GLY A 278 -2.69 -1.29 -20.44
C GLY A 278 -1.36 -1.32 -21.20
N GLU A 279 -1.18 -0.34 -22.10
CA GLU A 279 0.02 -0.19 -22.96
C GLU A 279 0.89 1.01 -22.56
N ASP A 280 0.40 1.87 -21.66
CA ASP A 280 1.08 3.10 -21.28
C ASP A 280 1.86 2.89 -19.98
N PRO A 281 3.20 2.96 -20.01
CA PRO A 281 4.04 2.80 -18.82
C PRO A 281 4.10 4.05 -17.93
N THR A 282 3.42 5.15 -18.27
CA THR A 282 3.55 6.42 -17.52
C THR A 282 2.82 6.41 -16.17
N ALA A 283 1.79 5.58 -16.02
CA ALA A 283 1.06 5.35 -14.78
C ALA A 283 0.56 3.90 -14.73
N PRO A 284 1.49 2.93 -14.62
CA PRO A 284 1.15 1.52 -14.70
C PRO A 284 0.32 1.11 -13.47
N THR A 285 -0.87 0.56 -13.68
CA THR A 285 -1.60 -0.15 -12.62
C THR A 285 -1.05 -1.57 -12.56
N GLU A 286 -0.44 -1.94 -11.45
CA GLU A 286 0.31 -3.19 -11.28
C GLU A 286 -0.47 -4.23 -10.45
N ILE A 287 0.21 -5.31 -10.08
CA ILE A 287 -0.44 -6.52 -9.56
C ILE A 287 -1.03 -6.35 -8.16
N ALA A 288 -0.53 -5.38 -7.38
CA ALA A 288 -1.03 -5.08 -6.05
C ALA A 288 -2.03 -3.91 -6.11
N ASP A 289 -1.80 -2.91 -6.95
CA ASP A 289 -2.75 -1.82 -7.22
C ASP A 289 -4.17 -2.32 -7.52
N LEU A 290 -4.30 -3.36 -8.35
CA LEU A 290 -5.59 -3.94 -8.73
C LEU A 290 -6.40 -4.49 -7.54
N CYS A 291 -5.76 -4.72 -6.40
CA CYS A 291 -6.35 -5.34 -5.22
C CYS A 291 -6.21 -4.48 -3.97
N GLU A 292 -5.90 -3.20 -4.14
CA GLU A 292 -5.81 -2.25 -3.04
C GLU A 292 -7.14 -2.27 -2.25
N GLY A 293 -7.03 -2.41 -0.93
CA GLY A 293 -8.20 -2.45 -0.05
C GLY A 293 -8.92 -3.80 0.09
N LEU A 294 -8.58 -4.82 -0.71
CA LEU A 294 -9.18 -6.16 -0.60
C LEU A 294 -8.35 -7.07 0.30
N TYR A 295 -8.89 -7.50 1.44
CA TYR A 295 -8.18 -8.32 2.44
C TYR A 295 -8.80 -9.70 2.65
N GLY A 296 -10.00 -9.95 2.12
CA GLY A 296 -10.75 -11.18 2.36
C GLY A 296 -11.94 -11.38 1.42
N SER A 297 -12.57 -12.56 1.51
CA SER A 297 -13.74 -12.91 0.71
C SER A 297 -14.92 -11.99 0.98
N GLY A 298 -15.67 -11.69 -0.09
CA GLY A 298 -16.75 -10.71 -0.05
C GLY A 298 -16.26 -9.25 -0.08
N GLY A 299 -14.95 -9.01 -0.21
CA GLY A 299 -14.37 -7.68 -0.39
C GLY A 299 -14.66 -7.07 -1.77
N GLY A 300 -14.43 -5.75 -1.86
CA GLY A 300 -14.74 -4.89 -3.01
C GLY A 300 -15.85 -3.88 -2.71
N GLY A 301 -16.05 -2.89 -3.58
CA GLY A 301 -16.99 -1.78 -3.43
C GLY A 301 -16.70 -0.90 -2.20
N GLY A 302 -15.44 -0.86 -1.74
CA GLY A 302 -15.04 -0.20 -0.49
C GLY A 302 -15.17 -1.04 0.78
N TYR A 303 -15.53 -2.34 0.66
CA TYR A 303 -15.52 -3.30 1.76
C TYR A 303 -14.23 -4.13 1.75
N ILE A 304 -13.60 -4.29 2.91
CA ILE A 304 -12.31 -5.00 3.03
C ILE A 304 -12.40 -6.52 2.86
N GLY A 305 -13.61 -7.09 2.95
CA GLY A 305 -13.80 -8.53 3.00
C GLY A 305 -13.70 -9.13 4.40
N GLN A 306 -14.00 -10.43 4.48
CA GLN A 306 -13.99 -11.18 5.72
C GLN A 306 -12.56 -11.54 6.16
N VAL A 307 -12.17 -11.09 7.36
CA VAL A 307 -10.85 -11.34 7.96
C VAL A 307 -10.99 -11.98 9.34
N ALA A 308 -9.99 -12.76 9.75
CA ALA A 308 -10.01 -13.42 11.04
C ALA A 308 -9.80 -12.41 12.18
N ARG A 309 -10.32 -12.75 13.36
CA ARG A 309 -10.08 -12.02 14.61
C ARG A 309 -9.57 -12.96 15.68
N ASP A 310 -8.66 -12.48 16.51
CA ASP A 310 -8.22 -13.23 17.68
C ASP A 310 -9.07 -12.95 18.93
N GLY A 311 -8.72 -13.61 20.05
CA GLY A 311 -9.45 -13.46 21.31
C GLY A 311 -9.41 -12.03 21.90
N GLU A 312 -8.52 -11.17 21.43
CA GLU A 312 -8.45 -9.76 21.79
C GLU A 312 -9.13 -8.85 20.75
N GLY A 313 -9.76 -9.43 19.73
CA GLY A 313 -10.42 -8.71 18.64
C GLY A 313 -9.46 -8.11 17.62
N ARG A 314 -8.17 -8.45 17.65
CA ARG A 314 -7.20 -7.99 16.64
C ARG A 314 -7.45 -8.73 15.32
N SER A 315 -7.43 -7.99 14.22
CA SER A 315 -7.81 -8.50 12.89
C SER A 315 -6.59 -8.86 12.06
N PHE A 316 -6.65 -9.99 11.36
CA PHE A 316 -5.56 -10.51 10.54
C PHE A 316 -6.09 -11.43 9.44
N ASN A 317 -5.33 -11.61 8.36
CA ASN A 317 -5.61 -12.61 7.33
C ASN A 317 -4.43 -13.56 7.09
N LEU A 318 -3.24 -13.25 7.61
CA LEU A 318 -2.04 -14.05 7.44
C LEU A 318 -1.35 -14.33 8.78
N LYS A 319 -0.82 -15.55 8.91
CA LYS A 319 0.12 -15.95 9.95
C LYS A 319 1.54 -15.80 9.43
N GLY A 320 2.46 -15.39 10.29
CA GLY A 320 3.89 -15.36 10.00
C GLY A 320 4.71 -16.05 11.07
N ARG A 321 6.02 -15.94 10.93
CA ARG A 321 6.98 -16.53 11.86
C ARG A 321 6.85 -15.93 13.26
N ASN A 322 7.40 -16.63 14.26
CA ASN A 322 7.42 -16.18 15.65
C ASN A 322 6.03 -15.88 16.24
N GLY A 323 4.98 -16.54 15.72
CA GLY A 323 3.60 -16.32 16.15
C GLY A 323 2.99 -14.99 15.73
N ARG A 324 3.67 -14.22 14.86
CA ARG A 324 3.16 -12.97 14.32
C ARG A 324 1.92 -13.20 13.46
N ARG A 325 1.06 -12.20 13.45
CA ARG A 325 -0.13 -12.13 12.59
C ARG A 325 -0.05 -10.84 11.80
N PHE A 326 -0.55 -10.86 10.58
CA PHE A 326 -0.49 -9.75 9.66
C PHE A 326 -1.81 -9.61 8.91
N LEU A 327 -2.10 -8.37 8.50
CA LEU A 327 -3.19 -8.06 7.60
C LEU A 327 -2.57 -7.44 6.36
N VAL A 328 -2.68 -8.13 5.22
CA VAL A 328 -2.09 -7.71 3.95
C VAL A 328 -3.14 -7.82 2.88
N GLN A 329 -3.23 -6.82 2.00
CA GLN A 329 -4.14 -6.89 0.86
C GLN A 329 -3.87 -8.11 -0.02
N TRP A 330 -4.85 -8.54 -0.78
CA TRP A 330 -4.70 -9.59 -1.79
C TRP A 330 -3.87 -9.09 -2.96
N LEU A 331 -3.43 -10.03 -3.80
CA LEU A 331 -2.75 -9.75 -5.06
C LEU A 331 -3.60 -10.22 -6.23
N TRP A 332 -3.47 -9.56 -7.37
CA TRP A 332 -4.14 -9.98 -8.58
C TRP A 332 -3.57 -11.33 -9.04
N SER A 333 -4.44 -12.32 -9.22
CA SER A 333 -4.05 -13.62 -9.76
C SER A 333 -4.18 -13.60 -11.28
N PRO A 334 -3.09 -13.83 -12.04
CA PRO A 334 -3.15 -13.88 -13.49
C PRO A 334 -3.90 -15.13 -14.00
N VAL A 335 -4.12 -16.12 -13.13
CA VAL A 335 -4.87 -17.36 -13.42
C VAL A 335 -6.36 -17.15 -13.19
N LEU A 336 -6.74 -16.59 -12.04
CA LEU A 336 -8.14 -16.38 -11.69
C LEU A 336 -8.74 -15.13 -12.34
N LYS A 337 -7.88 -14.21 -12.82
CA LYS A 337 -8.29 -12.87 -13.27
C LYS A 337 -9.14 -12.15 -12.21
N ALA A 338 -8.67 -12.24 -10.97
CA ALA A 338 -9.32 -11.70 -9.79
C ALA A 338 -8.28 -11.53 -8.66
N CYS A 339 -8.61 -10.70 -7.68
CA CYS A 339 -7.86 -10.62 -6.44
C CYS A 339 -7.96 -11.92 -5.65
N ALA A 340 -6.83 -12.40 -5.14
CA ALA A 340 -6.77 -13.66 -4.43
C ALA A 340 -5.82 -13.60 -3.23
N GLY A 341 -6.22 -14.28 -2.16
CA GLY A 341 -5.38 -14.52 -1.00
C GLY A 341 -5.73 -15.83 -0.31
N PRO A 342 -4.85 -16.31 0.58
CA PRO A 342 -4.94 -17.65 1.15
C PRO A 342 -6.08 -17.82 2.16
N ASN A 343 -6.68 -16.72 2.61
CA ASN A 343 -7.87 -16.71 3.48
C ASN A 343 -9.19 -16.69 2.68
N ALA A 344 -9.15 -16.83 1.36
CA ALA A 344 -10.36 -16.91 0.54
C ALA A 344 -11.20 -18.14 0.92
N ILE A 345 -12.52 -17.95 1.00
CA ILE A 345 -13.54 -18.96 1.28
C ILE A 345 -14.58 -19.09 0.15
N ASP A 346 -14.41 -18.34 -0.94
CA ASP A 346 -15.32 -18.20 -2.09
C ASP A 346 -14.71 -18.60 -3.45
#